data_AF-A0A1N6RL38-F1
#
_entry.id   AF-A0A1N6RL38-F1
#
_cell.length_a   1.000
_cell.length_b   1.000
_cell.length_c   1.000
_cell.angle_alpha   90.00
_cell.angle_beta   90.00
_cell.angle_gamma   90.00
#
_symmetry.space_group_name_H-M   'P 1'
#
loop_
_entity.id
_entity.type
_entity.pdbx_description
1 polymer ?
#
loop_
_entity_poly.entity_id
_entity_poly.type
_entity_poly.pdbx_seq_one_letter_code
_entity_poly.pdbx_strand_id
1 'polypeptide(L)'
;MSSAVLSFVIIAALVAIIGVLLSRRQKTHPTVLTDAGLEQKVQAMLQQGGNKVPIVKFVREQTGAGLVEAKQFVDRVEQEHTH
;
A
#
# COMPACT_ATOMS: atom_id res chain seq x y z
N MET A 1 -25.49 -14.18 19.98
CA MET A 1 -25.12 -13.24 18.90
C MET A 1 -24.68 -11.95 19.56
N SER A 2 -23.47 -11.41 19.47
CA SER A 2 -22.22 -11.86 18.86
C SER A 2 -21.15 -10.93 19.45
N SER A 3 -20.65 -11.22 20.65
CA SER A 3 -19.57 -10.43 21.28
C SER A 3 -18.34 -10.35 20.37
N ALA A 4 -18.07 -11.41 19.60
CA ALA A 4 -17.05 -11.43 18.56
C ALA A 4 -17.29 -10.45 17.39
N VAL A 5 -18.55 -10.21 17.01
CA VAL A 5 -18.89 -9.26 15.93
C VAL A 5 -18.78 -7.82 16.43
N LEU A 6 -19.14 -7.57 17.69
CA LEU A 6 -18.97 -6.27 18.32
C LEU A 6 -17.48 -5.87 18.37
N SER A 7 -16.62 -6.82 18.75
CA SER A 7 -15.16 -6.62 18.76
C SER A 7 -14.61 -6.28 17.36
N PHE A 8 -15.06 -6.99 16.32
CA PHE A 8 -14.60 -6.74 14.96
C PHE A 8 -14.99 -5.35 14.46
N VAL A 9 -16.22 -4.90 14.73
CA VAL A 9 -16.71 -3.57 14.36
C VAL A 9 -15.95 -2.47 15.12
N ILE A 10 -15.66 -2.69 16.40
CA ILE A 10 -14.88 -1.74 17.21
C ILE A 10 -13.44 -1.66 16.70
N ILE A 11 -12.80 -2.79 16.41
CA ILE A 11 -11.43 -2.82 15.86
C ILE A 11 -11.39 -2.13 14.49
N ALA A 12 -12.35 -2.41 13.61
CA ALA A 12 -12.46 -1.74 12.31
C ALA A 12 -12.66 -0.22 12.45
N ALA A 13 -13.51 0.21 13.39
CA ALA A 13 -13.74 1.62 13.67
C ALA A 13 -12.47 2.30 14.24
N LEU A 14 -11.74 1.63 15.14
CA LEU A 14 -10.48 2.15 15.69
C LEU A 14 -9.39 2.27 14.62
N VAL A 15 -9.25 1.28 13.74
CA VAL A 15 -8.32 1.33 12.61
C VAL A 15 -8.69 2.47 11.66
N ALA A 16 -9.99 2.65 11.37
CA ALA A 16 -10.46 3.76 10.55
C ALA A 16 -10.20 5.12 11.22
N ILE A 17 -10.42 5.26 12.52
CA ILE A 17 -10.18 6.49 13.27
C ILE A 17 -8.68 6.81 13.33
N ILE A 18 -7.81 5.82 13.60
CA ILE A 18 -6.36 5.99 13.61
C ILE A 18 -5.87 6.35 12.21
N GLY A 19 -6.36 5.68 11.16
CA GLY A 19 -6.07 6.00 9.77
C GLY A 19 -6.49 7.42 9.40
N VAL A 20 -7.67 7.87 9.82
CA VAL A 20 -8.18 9.24 9.58
C VAL A 20 -7.42 10.29 10.39
N LEU A 21 -7.01 9.99 11.63
CA LEU A 21 -6.20 10.89 12.46
C LEU A 21 -4.77 11.04 11.94
N LEU A 22 -4.16 9.97 11.43
CA LEU A 22 -2.87 10.04 10.72
C LEU A 22 -3.02 10.77 9.38
N SER A 23 -4.14 10.59 8.66
CA SER A 23 -4.42 11.26 7.38
C SER A 23 -4.67 12.77 7.50
N ARG A 24 -5.11 13.28 8.66
CA ARG A 24 -5.37 14.72 8.84
C ARG A 24 -4.11 15.60 8.94
N ARG A 25 -2.91 15.03 9.05
CA ARG A 25 -1.63 15.80 9.06
C ARG A 25 -0.97 15.98 7.69
N GLN A 26 -1.55 15.45 6.61
CA GLN A 26 -0.89 15.45 5.30
C GLN A 26 -1.60 16.41 4.34
N LYS A 27 -1.44 17.71 4.59
CA LYS A 27 -1.63 18.76 3.57
C LYS A 27 -0.39 19.65 3.49
N THR A 28 0.75 19.04 3.23
CA THR A 28 1.94 19.76 2.77
C THR A 28 2.76 18.78 1.95
N HIS A 29 2.76 18.98 0.63
CA HIS A 29 3.74 18.36 -0.25
C HIS A 29 5.14 18.79 0.19
N PRO A 30 6.09 17.86 0.27
CA PRO A 30 7.31 18.03 -0.49
C PRO A 30 7.59 16.79 -1.33
N THR A 31 7.76 17.04 -2.62
CA THR A 31 8.26 16.12 -3.65
C THR A 31 9.62 15.53 -3.24
N VAL A 32 9.88 14.30 -3.71
CA VAL A 32 11.18 13.57 -3.71
C VAL A 32 11.57 13.03 -2.31
N LEU A 33 11.33 11.77 -1.94
CA LEU A 33 12.23 10.65 -2.29
C LEU A 33 11.68 9.25 -1.93
N THR A 34 10.46 9.11 -1.36
CA THR A 34 10.07 7.82 -0.72
C THR A 34 8.92 7.05 -1.36
N ASP A 35 8.03 7.69 -2.13
CA ASP A 35 6.85 7.02 -2.71
C ASP A 35 6.98 6.87 -4.24
N ALA A 36 7.15 7.99 -4.95
CA ALA A 36 7.32 8.00 -6.41
C ALA A 36 8.53 7.18 -6.91
N GLY A 37 9.64 7.15 -6.15
CA GLY A 37 10.81 6.36 -6.54
C GLY A 37 10.57 4.84 -6.45
N LEU A 38 9.74 4.42 -5.49
CA LEU A 38 9.35 3.03 -5.34
C LEU A 38 8.39 2.62 -6.46
N GLU A 39 7.39 3.45 -6.75
CA GLU A 39 6.45 3.25 -7.86
C GLU A 39 7.17 3.15 -9.20
N GLN A 40 8.08 4.08 -9.51
CA GLN A 40 8.90 4.06 -10.72
C GLN A 40 9.74 2.78 -10.83
N LYS A 41 10.32 2.30 -9.72
CA LYS A 41 11.10 1.06 -9.70
C LYS A 41 10.20 -0.16 -9.93
N VAL A 42 9.03 -0.20 -9.31
CA VAL A 42 8.02 -1.25 -9.49
C VAL A 42 7.51 -1.28 -10.92
N GLN A 43 7.19 -0.12 -11.48
CA GLN A 43 6.79 0.05 -12.87
C GLN A 43 7.88 -0.42 -13.84
N ALA A 44 9.14 -0.03 -13.63
CA ALA A 44 10.25 -0.48 -14.47
C ALA A 44 10.41 -2.01 -14.43
N MET A 45 10.26 -2.65 -13.26
CA MET A 45 10.31 -4.11 -13.14
C MET A 45 9.11 -4.78 -13.83
N LEU A 46 7.91 -4.19 -13.77
CA LEU A 46 6.72 -4.68 -14.48
C LEU A 46 6.91 -4.57 -16.00
N GLN A 47 7.40 -3.43 -16.50
CA GLN A 47 7.65 -3.21 -17.93
C GLN A 47 8.71 -4.14 -18.52
N GLN A 48 9.70 -4.56 -17.72
CA GLN A 48 10.71 -5.54 -18.12
C GLN A 48 10.16 -6.98 -18.22
N GLY A 49 8.86 -7.19 -17.99
CA GLY A 49 8.26 -8.53 -17.94
C GLY A 49 8.56 -9.27 -16.64
N GLY A 50 8.93 -8.55 -15.58
CA GLY A 50 9.21 -9.13 -14.28
C GLY A 50 7.96 -9.77 -13.66
N ASN A 51 8.13 -10.95 -13.06
CA ASN A 51 7.06 -11.61 -12.33
C ASN A 51 6.60 -10.75 -11.13
N LYS A 52 5.29 -10.76 -10.83
CA LYS A 52 4.74 -9.99 -9.70
C LYS A 52 5.32 -10.39 -8.34
N VAL A 53 5.63 -11.67 -8.15
CA VAL A 53 6.13 -12.21 -6.87
C VAL A 53 7.43 -11.53 -6.38
N PRO A 54 8.52 -11.44 -7.18
CA PRO A 54 9.72 -10.73 -6.78
C PRO A 54 9.51 -9.21 -6.60
N ILE A 55 8.61 -8.60 -7.37
CA ILE A 55 8.28 -7.18 -7.25
C ILE A 55 7.56 -6.90 -5.92
N VAL A 56 6.59 -7.75 -5.56
CA VAL A 56 5.89 -7.68 -4.26
C VAL A 56 6.89 -7.90 -3.13
N LYS A 57 7.84 -8.84 -3.26
CA LYS A 57 8.90 -9.04 -2.27
C LYS A 57 9.75 -7.76 -2.10
N PHE A 58 10.17 -7.15 -3.19
CA PHE A 58 10.94 -5.91 -3.16
C PHE A 58 10.19 -4.78 -2.46
N VAL A 59 8.89 -4.60 -2.77
CA VAL A 59 8.05 -3.60 -2.10
C VAL A 59 7.97 -3.85 -0.60
N ARG A 60 7.82 -5.12 -0.16
CA ARG A 60 7.83 -5.47 1.27
C ARG A 60 9.16 -5.16 1.95
N GLU A 61 10.27 -5.43 1.28
CA GLU A 61 11.61 -5.17 1.84
C GLU A 61 11.89 -3.67 1.95
N GLN A 62 11.35 -2.86 1.03
CA GLN A 62 11.52 -1.40 1.05
C GLN A 62 10.57 -0.69 2.03
N THR A 63 9.33 -1.16 2.15
CA THR A 63 8.27 -0.47 2.92
C THR A 63 7.99 -1.09 4.29
N GLY A 64 8.43 -2.34 4.51
CA GLY A 64 8.00 -3.15 5.65
C GLY A 64 6.55 -3.61 5.58
N ALA A 65 5.85 -3.39 4.45
CA ALA A 65 4.43 -3.67 4.31
C ALA A 65 4.10 -5.17 4.39
N GLY A 66 2.87 -5.46 4.82
CA GLY A 66 2.31 -6.80 4.79
C GLY A 66 2.24 -7.34 3.36
N LEU A 67 2.14 -8.68 3.23
CA LEU A 67 2.04 -9.31 1.90
C LEU A 67 0.85 -8.81 1.08
N VAL A 68 -0.27 -8.57 1.76
CA VAL A 68 -1.50 -8.07 1.14
C VAL A 68 -1.32 -6.64 0.64
N GLU A 69 -0.76 -5.76 1.47
CA GLU A 69 -0.52 -4.34 1.14
C GLU A 69 0.47 -4.20 -0.02
N ALA A 70 1.57 -4.95 0.01
CA ALA A 70 2.56 -4.93 -1.05
C ALA A 70 1.99 -5.47 -2.38
N LYS A 71 1.14 -6.50 -2.33
CA LYS A 71 0.43 -6.97 -3.53
C LYS A 71 -0.50 -5.90 -4.08
N GLN A 72 -1.31 -5.26 -3.24
CA GLN A 72 -2.23 -4.20 -3.66
C GLN A 72 -1.50 -3.00 -4.25
N PHE A 73 -0.31 -2.68 -3.74
CA PHE A 73 0.53 -1.63 -4.29
C PHE A 73 0.99 -1.96 -5.72
N VAL A 74 1.57 -3.16 -5.92
CA VAL A 74 2.02 -3.61 -7.25
C VAL A 74 0.87 -3.71 -8.23
N ASP A 75 -0.28 -4.24 -7.80
CA ASP A 75 -1.47 -4.34 -8.65
C ASP A 75 -1.96 -2.93 -9.05
N ARG A 76 -2.00 -1.93 -8.15
CA ARG A 76 -2.36 -0.55 -8.54
C ARG A 76 -1.42 0.02 -9.60
N VAL A 77 -0.11 -0.12 -9.41
CA VAL A 77 0.90 0.41 -10.35
C VAL A 77 0.77 -0.25 -11.73
N GLU A 78 0.44 -1.54 -11.78
CA GLU A 78 0.17 -2.24 -13.04
C GLU A 78 -1.12 -1.74 -13.73
N GLN A 79 -2.19 -1.53 -12.95
CA GLN A 79 -3.48 -1.08 -13.49
C GLN A 79 -3.42 0.36 -14.02
N GLU A 80 -2.70 1.25 -13.33
CA GLU A 80 -2.51 2.64 -13.77
C GLU A 80 -1.81 2.74 -15.13
N HIS A 81 -0.91 1.80 -15.42
CA HIS A 81 -0.16 1.76 -16.67
C HIS A 81 -0.91 1.10 -17.84
N THR A 82 -2.03 0.42 -17.57
CA THR A 82 -2.80 -0.31 -18.59
C THR A 82 -3.89 0.57 -19.23
N HIS A 83 -3.86 1.89 -19.00
CA HIS A 83 -4.86 2.84 -19.51
C HIS A 83 -4.25 3.96 -20.36
#